data_AF-A0A2M7N9P5-F1
#
_entry.id   AF-A0A2M7N9P5-F1
#
_cell.length_a   1.000
_cell.length_b   1.000
_cell.length_c   1.000
_cell.angle_alpha   90.00
_cell.angle_beta   90.00
_cell.angle_gamma   90.00
#
_symmetry.space_group_name_H-M   'P 1'
#
loop_
_entity.id
_entity.type
_entity.pdbx_description
1 polymer ?
#
loop_
_entity_poly.entity_id
_entity_poly.type
_entity_poly.pdbx_seq_one_letter_code
_entity_poly.pdbx_strand_id
1 'polypeptide(L)'
;MLSPDILARVTAQTCRQSGLSVVYTELLDFDGVEIYFSEEPKLVGKTFKEALLMYEDSAIMGIQFANKKVTVNPPMDTVIKQGDKIIVISEDDDTVVLSGKTNITINEGAIKVGTPEPKIIEQTLIIGWNEKGTSIIKKMDNYVLEGSTVQVVSETESTKQEIDELNNKLKKQKVSFLQGNIIDREFLESLNVEKFNHIIILYNSHIEDVQEADAKTLICLLHLRNISQIKNVDFSIVSEMIDIRNK
;
A
#
# COMPACT_ATOMS: atom_id res chain seq x y z
N MET A 1 12.64 -3.35 -10.99
CA MET A 1 12.81 -3.28 -9.52
C MET A 1 12.19 -1.97 -9.04
N LEU A 2 11.17 -2.02 -8.18
CA LEU A 2 10.48 -0.83 -7.67
C LEU A 2 11.47 0.06 -6.89
N SER A 3 11.33 1.38 -7.02
CA SER A 3 12.21 2.29 -6.27
C SER A 3 11.93 2.19 -4.76
N PRO A 4 12.94 2.43 -3.90
CA PRO A 4 12.74 2.42 -2.45
C PRO A 4 11.61 3.35 -1.95
N ASP A 5 11.36 4.48 -2.64
CA ASP A 5 10.24 5.38 -2.30
C ASP A 5 8.87 4.75 -2.60
N ILE A 6 8.75 4.01 -3.71
CA ILE A 6 7.50 3.32 -4.07
C ILE A 6 7.23 2.21 -3.08
N LEU A 7 8.25 1.40 -2.74
CA LEU A 7 8.09 0.34 -1.75
C LEU A 7 7.64 0.89 -0.40
N ALA A 8 8.25 1.99 0.07
CA ALA A 8 7.84 2.63 1.32
C ALA A 8 6.38 3.12 1.30
N ARG A 9 5.89 3.63 0.15
CA ARG A 9 4.49 4.03 -0.01
C ARG A 9 3.55 2.82 0.00
N VAL A 10 3.90 1.78 -0.76
CA VAL A 10 3.14 0.54 -0.82
C VAL A 10 3.05 -0.04 0.59
N THR A 11 4.15 -0.23 1.30
CA THR A 11 4.15 -0.74 2.68
C THR A 11 3.28 0.11 3.62
N ALA A 12 3.38 1.44 3.56
CA ALA A 12 2.56 2.33 4.38
C ALA A 12 1.05 2.29 4.03
N GLN A 13 0.69 1.91 2.81
CA GLN A 13 -0.69 1.78 2.37
C GLN A 13 -1.26 0.38 2.64
N THR A 14 -0.46 -0.66 2.37
CA THR A 14 -0.87 -2.06 2.55
C THR A 14 -0.96 -2.46 4.02
N CYS A 15 -0.17 -1.83 4.92
CA CYS A 15 -0.35 -2.06 6.34
C CYS A 15 -1.71 -1.55 6.85
N ARG A 16 -2.23 -0.46 6.25
CA ARG A 16 -3.50 0.19 6.63
C ARG A 16 -4.73 -0.38 5.93
N GLN A 17 -4.56 -1.00 4.77
CA GLN A 17 -5.65 -1.59 4.01
C GLN A 17 -5.28 -2.99 3.54
N SER A 18 -5.88 -3.98 4.22
CA SER A 18 -5.80 -5.37 3.80
C SER A 18 -6.29 -5.52 2.36
N GLY A 19 -5.58 -6.31 1.56
CA GLY A 19 -5.90 -6.56 0.15
C GLY A 19 -5.27 -5.60 -0.85
N LEU A 20 -4.83 -4.38 -0.45
CA LEU A 20 -4.14 -3.48 -1.39
C LEU A 20 -2.82 -4.06 -1.92
N SER A 21 -2.16 -4.93 -1.15
CA SER A 21 -0.91 -5.55 -1.58
C SER A 21 -1.13 -6.41 -2.83
N VAL A 22 -2.25 -7.14 -2.90
CA VAL A 22 -2.60 -7.97 -4.06
C VAL A 22 -2.81 -7.09 -5.29
N VAL A 23 -3.54 -5.98 -5.13
CA VAL A 23 -3.77 -5.01 -6.22
C VAL A 23 -2.44 -4.42 -6.73
N TYR A 24 -1.54 -4.06 -5.81
CA TYR A 24 -0.22 -3.54 -6.21
C TYR A 24 0.64 -4.60 -6.90
N THR A 25 0.63 -5.85 -6.41
CA THR A 25 1.37 -6.95 -7.04
C THR A 25 0.86 -7.19 -8.45
N GLU A 26 -0.45 -7.34 -8.63
CA GLU A 26 -1.07 -7.57 -9.94
C GLU A 26 -0.73 -6.44 -10.94
N LEU A 27 -0.86 -5.18 -10.53
CA LEU A 27 -0.57 -4.04 -11.40
C LEU A 27 0.93 -3.78 -11.65
N LEU A 28 1.84 -4.39 -10.89
CA LEU A 28 3.29 -4.12 -10.96
C LEU A 28 4.14 -5.30 -11.42
N ASP A 29 3.60 -6.53 -11.38
CA ASP A 29 4.31 -7.73 -11.82
C ASP A 29 4.33 -7.89 -13.34
N PHE A 30 3.64 -7.00 -14.08
CA PHE A 30 3.58 -6.96 -15.56
C PHE A 30 3.13 -8.30 -16.18
N ASP A 31 2.31 -9.04 -15.44
CA ASP A 31 1.74 -10.32 -15.86
C ASP A 31 0.22 -10.23 -15.70
N GLY A 32 -0.51 -10.51 -16.78
CA GLY A 32 -1.95 -10.31 -16.85
C GLY A 32 -2.34 -8.86 -17.10
N VAL A 33 -2.95 -8.19 -16.11
CA VAL A 33 -3.65 -6.91 -16.30
C VAL A 33 -2.77 -5.70 -15.99
N GLU A 34 -2.58 -4.81 -16.97
CA GLU A 34 -1.71 -3.64 -16.88
C GLU A 34 -2.42 -2.31 -17.19
N ILE A 35 -1.68 -1.20 -17.07
CA ILE A 35 -2.16 0.16 -17.36
C ILE A 35 -1.67 0.61 -18.75
N TYR A 36 -2.61 0.84 -19.67
CA TYR A 36 -2.34 1.32 -21.01
C TYR A 36 -2.81 2.75 -21.25
N PHE A 37 -2.17 3.41 -22.22
CA PHE A 37 -2.54 4.74 -22.71
C PHE A 37 -3.02 4.64 -24.15
N SER A 38 -4.33 4.62 -24.35
CA SER A 38 -4.93 4.44 -25.68
C SER A 38 -5.60 5.71 -26.17
N GLU A 39 -5.40 6.05 -27.44
CA GLU A 39 -6.19 7.07 -28.12
C GLU A 39 -7.36 6.39 -28.82
N GLU A 40 -8.59 6.74 -28.44
CA GLU A 40 -9.81 6.16 -29.03
C GLU A 40 -10.63 7.28 -29.73
N PRO A 41 -10.59 7.35 -31.07
CA PRO A 41 -11.30 8.38 -31.83
C PRO A 41 -12.81 8.43 -31.55
N LYS A 42 -13.45 7.30 -31.25
CA LYS A 42 -14.90 7.24 -30.98
C LYS A 42 -15.30 7.85 -29.62
N LEU A 43 -14.33 8.14 -28.75
CA LEU A 43 -14.55 8.83 -27.49
C LEU A 43 -14.46 10.36 -27.61
N VAL A 44 -13.93 10.90 -28.71
CA VAL A 44 -13.79 12.34 -28.89
C VAL A 44 -15.17 13.02 -28.84
N GLY A 45 -15.29 14.04 -28.00
CA GLY A 45 -16.53 14.77 -27.74
C GLY A 45 -17.42 14.16 -26.65
N LYS A 46 -17.11 12.96 -26.15
CA LYS A 46 -17.80 12.35 -25.01
C LYS A 46 -17.22 12.83 -23.68
N THR A 47 -18.04 12.78 -22.65
CA THR A 47 -17.62 12.99 -21.26
C THR A 47 -16.91 11.75 -20.71
N PHE A 48 -16.07 11.94 -19.70
CA PHE A 48 -15.44 10.84 -18.98
C PHE A 48 -16.48 9.86 -18.40
N LYS A 49 -17.60 10.36 -17.89
CA LYS A 49 -18.73 9.55 -17.40
C LYS A 49 -19.28 8.61 -18.47
N GLU A 50 -19.48 9.11 -19.69
CA GLU A 50 -19.97 8.29 -20.79
C GLU A 50 -18.94 7.24 -21.18
N ALA A 51 -17.66 7.62 -21.26
CA ALA A 51 -16.57 6.71 -21.60
C ALA A 51 -16.45 5.53 -20.62
N LEU A 52 -16.61 5.77 -19.30
CA LEU A 52 -16.53 4.72 -18.27
C LEU A 52 -17.47 3.55 -18.53
N LEU A 53 -18.62 3.80 -19.15
CA LEU A 53 -19.63 2.79 -19.43
C LEU A 53 -19.44 2.12 -20.80
N MET A 54 -18.49 2.57 -21.62
CA MET A 54 -18.34 2.05 -22.99
C MET A 54 -17.44 0.82 -23.10
N TYR A 55 -16.75 0.43 -22.03
CA TYR A 55 -15.88 -0.74 -21.97
C TYR A 55 -16.53 -1.83 -21.10
N GLU A 56 -16.38 -3.09 -21.53
CA GLU A 56 -16.89 -4.25 -20.79
C GLU A 56 -15.76 -5.00 -20.09
N ASP A 57 -14.66 -5.24 -20.81
CA ASP A 57 -13.52 -6.03 -20.33
C ASP A 57 -12.33 -5.15 -19.89
N SER A 58 -12.46 -3.83 -19.99
CA SER A 58 -11.42 -2.88 -19.57
C SER A 58 -11.99 -1.81 -18.64
N ALA A 59 -11.19 -1.34 -17.70
CA ALA A 59 -11.59 -0.30 -16.75
C ALA A 59 -10.85 1.01 -17.01
N ILE A 60 -11.57 2.06 -17.44
CA ILE A 60 -10.98 3.40 -17.57
C ILE A 60 -10.75 4.00 -16.18
N MET A 61 -9.55 4.51 -15.94
CA MET A 61 -9.20 5.16 -14.67
C MET A 61 -8.78 6.62 -14.80
N GLY A 62 -8.54 7.13 -16.01
CA GLY A 62 -8.10 8.52 -16.18
C GLY A 62 -7.89 8.96 -17.62
N ILE A 63 -7.30 10.15 -17.76
CA ILE A 63 -6.99 10.77 -19.05
C ILE A 63 -5.56 11.33 -19.01
N GLN A 64 -4.77 11.07 -20.05
CA GLN A 64 -3.61 11.87 -20.41
C GLN A 64 -4.05 12.88 -21.47
N PHE A 65 -4.07 14.15 -21.11
CA PHE A 65 -4.43 15.21 -22.03
C PHE A 65 -3.36 15.39 -23.12
N ALA A 66 -3.72 15.98 -24.26
CA ALA A 66 -2.80 16.25 -25.37
C ALA A 66 -1.52 17.00 -24.95
N ASN A 67 -1.60 17.84 -23.89
CA ASN A 67 -0.47 18.54 -23.29
C ASN A 67 0.40 17.67 -22.36
N LYS A 68 0.20 16.35 -22.36
CA LYS A 68 0.87 15.34 -21.52
C LYS A 68 0.55 15.39 -20.02
N LYS A 69 -0.38 16.25 -19.58
CA LYS A 69 -0.88 16.21 -18.21
C LYS A 69 -1.68 14.93 -18.00
N VAL A 70 -1.32 14.16 -16.97
CA VAL A 70 -2.08 12.97 -16.54
C VAL A 70 -3.02 13.36 -15.41
N THR A 71 -4.25 12.85 -15.45
CA THR A 71 -5.22 13.00 -14.36
C THR A 71 -5.99 11.69 -14.20
N VAL A 72 -5.82 11.06 -13.05
CA VAL A 72 -6.58 9.87 -12.61
C VAL A 72 -7.89 10.36 -12.00
N ASN A 73 -9.00 9.71 -12.34
CA ASN A 73 -10.36 10.08 -11.94
C ASN A 73 -10.67 11.57 -12.15
N PRO A 74 -10.60 12.09 -13.40
CA PRO A 74 -10.98 13.47 -13.70
C PRO A 74 -12.46 13.71 -13.39
N PRO A 75 -12.90 14.99 -13.32
CA PRO A 75 -14.32 15.31 -13.21
C PRO A 75 -15.16 14.56 -14.24
N MET A 76 -16.31 14.02 -13.84
CA MET A 76 -17.15 13.15 -14.67
C MET A 76 -17.68 13.83 -15.94
N ASP A 77 -17.76 15.16 -15.93
CA ASP A 77 -18.14 16.04 -17.04
C ASP A 77 -16.96 16.45 -17.94
N THR A 78 -15.74 15.98 -17.65
CA THR A 78 -14.56 16.26 -18.48
C THR A 78 -14.76 15.70 -19.88
N VAL A 79 -14.72 16.56 -20.90
CA VAL A 79 -14.86 16.19 -22.31
C VAL A 79 -13.52 15.72 -22.87
N ILE A 80 -13.51 14.52 -23.45
CA ILE A 80 -12.36 13.93 -24.14
C ILE A 80 -12.18 14.62 -25.49
N LYS A 81 -10.99 15.16 -25.76
CA LYS A 81 -10.66 15.87 -26.99
C LYS A 81 -9.74 15.05 -27.88
N GLN A 82 -9.62 15.46 -29.14
CA GLN A 82 -8.64 14.87 -30.05
C GLN A 82 -7.22 15.01 -29.49
N GLY A 83 -6.44 13.93 -29.54
CA GLY A 83 -5.09 13.86 -28.96
C GLY A 83 -5.04 13.58 -27.46
N ASP A 84 -6.18 13.53 -26.76
CA ASP A 84 -6.24 12.97 -25.42
C ASP A 84 -6.20 11.44 -25.50
N LYS A 85 -5.55 10.82 -24.51
CA LYS A 85 -5.50 9.36 -24.36
C LYS A 85 -6.23 8.95 -23.10
N ILE A 86 -7.07 7.94 -23.18
CA ILE A 86 -7.63 7.30 -21.99
C ILE A 86 -6.53 6.47 -21.31
N ILE A 87 -6.60 6.45 -19.98
CA ILE A 87 -5.79 5.59 -19.13
C ILE A 87 -6.70 4.45 -18.71
N VAL A 88 -6.33 3.24 -19.08
CA VAL A 88 -7.20 2.06 -18.96
C VAL A 88 -6.42 0.90 -18.35
N ILE A 89 -7.10 0.13 -17.51
CA ILE A 89 -6.64 -1.14 -16.99
C ILE A 89 -7.20 -2.25 -17.90
N SER A 90 -6.33 -3.06 -18.51
CA SER A 90 -6.70 -4.12 -19.47
C SER A 90 -5.64 -5.23 -19.46
N GLU A 91 -5.95 -6.40 -20.03
CA GLU A 91 -5.00 -7.53 -20.15
C GLU A 91 -3.89 -7.26 -21.18
N ASP A 92 -4.24 -6.61 -22.28
CA ASP A 92 -3.27 -6.18 -23.31
C ASP A 92 -3.73 -4.89 -24.01
N ASP A 93 -2.86 -4.25 -24.78
CA ASP A 93 -3.19 -3.02 -25.52
C ASP A 93 -4.24 -3.24 -26.62
N ASP A 94 -4.26 -4.41 -27.24
CA ASP A 94 -5.23 -4.81 -28.25
C ASP A 94 -6.61 -5.23 -27.67
N THR A 95 -6.67 -5.49 -26.36
CA THR A 95 -7.92 -5.79 -25.63
C THR A 95 -8.70 -4.55 -25.21
N VAL A 96 -8.15 -3.35 -25.42
CA VAL A 96 -8.82 -2.07 -25.14
C VAL A 96 -9.86 -1.79 -26.22
N VAL A 97 -10.99 -2.48 -26.15
CA VAL A 97 -12.03 -2.45 -27.18
C VAL A 97 -13.34 -1.92 -26.61
N LEU A 98 -13.96 -0.99 -27.34
CA LEU A 98 -15.30 -0.51 -27.01
C LEU A 98 -16.31 -1.65 -27.16
N SER A 99 -17.12 -1.88 -26.12
CA SER A 99 -18.14 -2.93 -26.08
C SER A 99 -19.23 -2.80 -27.16
N GLY A 100 -19.39 -1.61 -27.74
CA GLY A 100 -20.48 -1.30 -28.66
C GLY A 100 -21.86 -1.25 -27.99
N LYS A 101 -21.95 -1.45 -26.67
CA LYS A 101 -23.20 -1.38 -25.93
C LYS A 101 -23.68 0.06 -25.87
N THR A 102 -24.92 0.28 -26.29
CA THR A 102 -25.58 1.59 -26.29
C THR A 102 -26.61 1.74 -25.18
N ASN A 103 -26.99 0.63 -24.53
CA ASN A 103 -28.02 0.62 -23.50
C ASN A 103 -27.57 -0.21 -22.29
N ILE A 104 -27.06 0.48 -21.26
CA ILE A 104 -26.58 -0.14 -20.02
C ILE A 104 -27.61 0.14 -18.94
N THR A 105 -28.21 -0.93 -18.42
CA THR A 105 -29.24 -0.81 -17.38
C THR A 105 -28.57 -0.89 -16.02
N ILE A 106 -28.45 0.24 -15.33
CA ILE A 106 -27.93 0.31 -13.96
C ILE A 106 -29.13 0.30 -13.01
N ASN A 107 -29.17 -0.69 -12.10
CA ASN A 107 -30.16 -0.69 -11.03
C ASN A 107 -29.70 0.26 -9.91
N GLU A 108 -30.07 1.54 -10.00
CA GLU A 108 -29.71 2.54 -8.99
C GLU A 108 -30.22 2.19 -7.59
N GLY A 109 -31.35 1.48 -7.47
CA GLY A 109 -31.89 1.04 -6.18
C GLY A 109 -31.04 -0.02 -5.46
N ALA A 110 -30.16 -0.71 -6.19
CA ALA A 110 -29.19 -1.63 -5.62
C ALA A 110 -27.94 -0.93 -5.08
N ILE A 111 -27.68 0.32 -5.48
CA ILE A 111 -26.51 1.08 -5.01
C ILE A 111 -26.74 1.46 -3.56
N LYS A 112 -25.89 0.94 -2.67
CA LYS A 112 -25.85 1.32 -1.26
C LYS A 112 -24.64 2.22 -1.04
N VAL A 113 -24.89 3.45 -0.58
CA VAL A 113 -23.82 4.33 -0.12
C VAL A 113 -23.37 3.81 1.24
N GLY A 114 -22.19 3.19 1.27
CA GLY A 114 -21.54 2.83 2.53
C GLY A 114 -21.18 4.09 3.31
N THR A 115 -21.27 4.02 4.64
CA THR A 115 -20.64 5.02 5.50
C THR A 115 -19.14 4.78 5.48
N PRO A 116 -18.30 5.79 5.12
CA PRO A 116 -16.86 5.65 5.25
C PRO A 116 -16.52 5.26 6.69
N GLU A 117 -15.63 4.29 6.86
CA GLU A 117 -15.13 3.99 8.20
C GLU A 117 -14.42 5.24 8.76
N PRO A 118 -14.72 5.62 10.02
CA PRO A 118 -14.07 6.75 10.63
C PRO A 118 -12.57 6.47 10.73
N LYS A 119 -11.75 7.44 10.33
CA LYS A 119 -10.31 7.37 10.60
C LYS A 119 -10.09 7.36 12.10
N ILE A 120 -9.20 6.48 12.57
CA ILE A 120 -8.82 6.37 13.98
C ILE A 120 -7.40 6.91 14.20
N ILE A 121 -7.05 7.18 15.46
CA ILE A 121 -5.66 7.39 15.86
C ILE A 121 -4.98 6.02 15.84
N GLU A 122 -3.92 5.87 15.05
CA GLU A 122 -3.29 4.59 14.77
C GLU A 122 -2.07 4.38 15.68
N GLN A 123 -1.90 3.15 16.16
CA GLN A 123 -0.69 2.68 16.84
C GLN A 123 -0.01 1.62 15.97
N THR A 124 1.22 1.88 15.55
CA THR A 124 2.00 0.94 14.72
C THR A 124 3.22 0.44 15.45
N LEU A 125 3.47 -0.85 15.37
CA LEU A 125 4.70 -1.49 15.82
C LEU A 125 5.58 -1.78 14.60
N ILE A 126 6.84 -1.34 14.64
CA ILE A 126 7.86 -1.71 13.66
C ILE A 126 8.90 -2.57 14.37
N ILE A 127 9.12 -3.79 13.88
CA ILE A 127 10.07 -4.76 14.42
C ILE A 127 11.20 -4.92 13.42
N GLY A 128 12.44 -4.73 13.88
CA GLY A 128 13.61 -4.61 13.02
C GLY A 128 13.79 -3.21 12.44
N TRP A 129 14.95 -2.97 11.83
CA TRP A 129 15.30 -1.68 11.25
C TRP A 129 16.23 -1.82 10.04
N ASN A 130 15.89 -1.10 8.98
CA ASN A 130 16.71 -0.93 7.77
C ASN A 130 16.49 0.48 7.20
N GLU A 131 17.14 0.78 6.07
CA GLU A 131 17.08 2.09 5.40
C GLU A 131 15.66 2.51 4.96
N LYS A 132 14.71 1.57 4.85
CA LYS A 132 13.33 1.82 4.45
C LYS A 132 12.47 2.29 5.61
N GLY A 133 12.80 1.93 6.86
CA GLY A 133 12.03 2.28 8.06
C GLY A 133 11.74 3.78 8.16
N THR A 134 12.78 4.61 7.97
CA THR A 134 12.65 6.08 7.94
C THR A 134 11.67 6.55 6.85
N SER A 135 11.73 5.96 5.66
CA SER A 135 10.86 6.35 4.54
C SER A 135 9.41 5.94 4.79
N ILE A 136 9.18 4.72 5.29
CA ILE A 136 7.85 4.19 5.63
C ILE A 136 7.16 5.11 6.65
N ILE A 137 7.84 5.42 7.76
CA ILE A 137 7.29 6.28 8.82
C ILE A 137 6.95 7.68 8.27
N LYS A 138 7.81 8.28 7.43
CA LYS A 138 7.52 9.58 6.80
C LYS A 138 6.30 9.52 5.89
N LYS A 139 6.08 8.41 5.16
CA LYS A 139 4.89 8.24 4.34
C LYS A 139 3.65 8.10 5.21
N MET A 140 3.70 7.28 6.26
CA MET A 140 2.61 7.09 7.22
C MET A 140 2.11 8.40 7.82
N ASP A 141 3.01 9.34 8.17
CA ASP A 141 2.65 10.66 8.73
C ASP A 141 1.68 11.46 7.83
N ASN A 142 1.65 11.20 6.52
CA ASN A 142 0.70 11.84 5.61
C ASN A 142 -0.72 11.26 5.72
N TYR A 143 -0.85 10.01 6.14
CA TYR A 143 -2.11 9.25 6.12
C TYR A 143 -2.80 9.18 7.47
N VAL A 144 -2.02 9.08 8.55
CA VAL A 144 -2.54 8.94 9.93
C VAL A 144 -3.20 10.22 10.45
N LEU A 145 -4.00 10.08 11.51
CA LEU A 145 -4.52 11.21 12.28
C LEU A 145 -3.47 11.77 13.25
N GLU A 146 -3.63 13.03 13.64
CA GLU A 146 -2.81 13.66 14.68
C GLU A 146 -2.96 12.92 16.02
N GLY A 147 -1.84 12.66 16.68
CA GLY A 147 -1.77 11.87 17.92
C GLY A 147 -1.42 10.40 17.72
N SER A 148 -1.24 9.95 16.47
CA SER A 148 -0.83 8.56 16.17
C SER A 148 0.58 8.27 16.69
N THR A 149 0.90 6.99 16.89
CA THR A 149 2.20 6.60 17.47
C THR A 149 2.82 5.43 16.73
N VAL A 150 4.15 5.46 16.64
CA VAL A 150 4.96 4.35 16.14
C VAL A 150 5.91 3.90 17.26
N GLN A 151 5.94 2.61 17.56
CA GLN A 151 6.96 1.99 18.40
C GLN A 151 7.90 1.22 17.48
N VAL A 152 9.18 1.58 17.48
CA VAL A 152 10.22 0.83 16.78
C VAL A 152 10.95 -0.04 17.78
N VAL A 153 11.14 -1.31 17.42
CA VAL A 153 11.88 -2.31 18.17
C VAL A 153 13.06 -2.79 17.33
N SER A 154 14.28 -2.66 17.84
CA SER A 154 15.50 -3.13 17.16
C SER A 154 16.52 -3.65 18.17
N GLU A 155 17.36 -4.59 17.75
CA GLU A 155 18.50 -5.06 18.57
C GLU A 155 19.61 -4.00 18.64
N THR A 156 19.69 -3.12 17.63
CA THR A 156 20.77 -2.16 17.48
C THR A 156 20.45 -0.80 18.11
N GLU A 157 21.23 -0.38 19.11
CA GLU A 157 21.02 0.90 19.82
C GLU A 157 21.21 2.14 18.92
N SER A 158 22.04 2.06 17.87
CA SER A 158 22.25 3.17 16.93
C SER A 158 20.97 3.59 16.20
N THR A 159 20.00 2.68 16.03
CA THR A 159 18.67 2.97 15.47
C THR A 159 17.97 4.10 16.23
N LYS A 160 18.23 4.27 17.52
CA LYS A 160 17.66 5.34 18.34
C LYS A 160 17.98 6.74 17.81
N GLN A 161 19.22 6.96 17.36
CA GLN A 161 19.65 8.26 16.86
C GLN A 161 18.87 8.64 15.59
N GLU A 162 18.68 7.70 14.67
CA GLU A 162 17.88 7.90 13.46
C GLU A 162 16.42 8.24 13.78
N ILE A 163 15.85 7.58 14.79
CA ILE A 163 14.48 7.84 15.25
C ILE A 163 14.34 9.23 15.87
N ASP A 164 15.30 9.64 16.70
CA ASP A 164 15.29 10.96 17.33
C ASP A 164 15.37 12.07 16.28
N GLU A 165 16.20 11.92 15.25
CA GLU A 165 16.26 12.83 14.11
C GLU A 165 14.97 12.84 13.28
N LEU A 166 14.34 11.68 13.14
CA LEU A 166 13.09 11.53 12.40
C LEU A 166 11.93 12.22 13.10
N ASN A 167 11.82 12.10 14.42
CA ASN A 167 10.77 12.74 15.22
C ASN A 167 10.69 14.26 14.98
N ASN A 168 11.82 14.93 14.79
CA ASN A 168 11.87 16.37 14.51
C ASN A 168 11.24 16.77 13.16
N LYS A 169 10.99 15.80 12.27
CA LYS A 169 10.47 16.00 10.90
C LYS A 169 8.99 15.61 10.75
N LEU A 170 8.42 14.93 11.75
CA LEU A 170 7.05 14.42 11.73
C LEU A 170 6.06 15.46 12.26
N LYS A 171 4.81 15.40 11.78
CA LYS A 171 3.77 16.37 12.12
C LYS A 171 2.61 15.76 12.89
N LYS A 172 2.21 14.53 12.58
CA LYS A 172 0.98 13.92 13.09
C LYS A 172 1.23 12.78 14.06
N GLN A 173 2.39 12.13 13.97
CA GLN A 173 2.72 11.00 14.82
C GLN A 173 4.04 11.17 15.57
N LYS A 174 4.19 10.42 16.66
CA LYS A 174 5.43 10.31 17.43
C LYS A 174 6.01 8.92 17.31
N VAL A 175 7.33 8.84 17.20
CA VAL A 175 8.08 7.59 17.13
C VAL A 175 8.80 7.39 18.45
N SER A 176 8.73 6.17 18.99
CA SER A 176 9.47 5.75 20.17
C SER A 176 10.37 4.57 19.82
N PHE A 177 11.49 4.46 20.53
CA PHE A 177 12.45 3.39 20.35
C PHE A 177 12.46 2.47 21.57
N LEU A 178 12.54 1.17 21.34
CA LEU A 178 12.74 0.15 22.35
C LEU A 178 13.78 -0.85 21.85
N GLN A 179 14.86 -1.02 22.62
CA GLN A 179 15.83 -2.05 22.30
C GLN A 179 15.30 -3.43 22.71
N GLY A 180 15.44 -4.44 21.84
CA GLY A 180 15.09 -5.80 22.22
C GLY A 180 15.28 -6.84 21.13
N ASN A 181 15.27 -8.11 21.55
CA ASN A 181 15.49 -9.26 20.67
C ASN A 181 14.17 -9.74 20.05
N ILE A 182 14.08 -9.68 18.73
CA ILE A 182 12.85 -9.93 17.99
C ILE A 182 12.50 -11.41 17.83
N ILE A 183 13.46 -12.32 18.10
CA ILE A 183 13.22 -13.77 18.11
C ILE A 183 12.90 -14.31 19.50
N ASP A 184 12.94 -13.46 20.53
CA ASP A 184 12.58 -13.84 21.89
C ASP A 184 11.06 -13.71 22.08
N ARG A 185 10.41 -14.86 22.30
CA ARG A 185 8.96 -14.93 22.53
C ARG A 185 8.52 -14.16 23.76
N GLU A 186 9.23 -14.26 24.89
CA GLU A 186 8.82 -13.60 26.14
C GLU A 186 8.87 -12.09 25.98
N PHE A 187 9.89 -11.61 25.28
CA PHE A 187 10.00 -10.20 24.91
C PHE A 187 8.84 -9.77 24.00
N LEU A 188 8.54 -10.48 22.91
CA LEU A 188 7.40 -10.15 22.04
C LEU A 188 6.05 -10.15 22.78
N GLU A 189 5.83 -11.10 23.71
CA GLU A 189 4.64 -11.12 24.56
C GLU A 189 4.57 -9.89 25.49
N SER A 190 5.72 -9.45 26.02
CA SER A 190 5.82 -8.26 26.88
C SER A 190 5.45 -6.94 26.16
N LEU A 191 5.61 -6.89 24.83
CA LEU A 191 5.24 -5.72 24.02
C LEU A 191 3.72 -5.47 24.00
N ASN A 192 2.90 -6.46 24.39
CA ASN A 192 1.45 -6.42 24.26
C ASN A 192 1.03 -6.04 22.83
N VAL A 193 1.53 -6.81 21.85
CA VAL A 193 1.37 -6.53 20.42
C VAL A 193 -0.08 -6.36 19.96
N GLU A 194 -1.05 -6.86 20.74
CA GLU A 194 -2.49 -6.70 20.52
C GLU A 194 -3.00 -5.25 20.62
N LYS A 195 -2.21 -4.33 21.19
CA LYS A 195 -2.58 -2.92 21.27
C LYS A 195 -2.34 -2.17 19.97
N PHE A 196 -1.48 -2.69 19.10
CA PHE A 196 -1.14 -2.04 17.85
C PHE A 196 -2.15 -2.40 16.76
N ASN A 197 -2.54 -1.41 15.97
CA ASN A 197 -3.40 -1.62 14.80
C ASN A 197 -2.64 -2.31 13.67
N HIS A 198 -1.34 -2.02 13.56
CA HIS A 198 -0.48 -2.46 12.47
C HIS A 198 0.88 -2.91 13.00
N ILE A 199 1.40 -4.02 12.46
CA ILE A 199 2.74 -4.52 12.73
C ILE A 199 3.50 -4.60 11.42
N ILE A 200 4.67 -3.98 11.36
CA ILE A 200 5.58 -4.04 10.22
C ILE A 200 6.86 -4.72 10.68
N ILE A 201 7.28 -5.78 9.99
CA ILE A 201 8.53 -6.49 10.25
C ILE A 201 9.50 -6.15 9.12
N LEU A 202 10.61 -5.51 9.47
CA LEU A 202 11.71 -5.19 8.56
C LEU A 202 12.88 -6.10 8.89
N TYR A 203 13.60 -6.57 7.87
CA TYR A 203 14.89 -7.22 8.12
C TYR A 203 15.84 -6.26 8.83
N ASN A 204 16.73 -6.78 9.67
CA ASN A 204 17.75 -5.96 10.30
C ASN A 204 18.93 -5.76 9.32
N SER A 205 19.18 -4.52 8.92
CA SER A 205 20.28 -4.18 7.99
C SER A 205 21.68 -4.41 8.56
N HIS A 206 21.81 -4.67 9.87
CA HIS A 206 23.08 -4.98 10.52
C HIS A 206 23.46 -6.47 10.42
N ILE A 207 22.59 -7.32 9.87
CA ILE A 207 22.88 -8.74 9.62
C ILE A 207 23.37 -8.86 8.18
N GLU A 208 24.63 -9.27 8.00
CA GLU A 208 25.23 -9.40 6.67
C GLU A 208 24.70 -10.64 5.91
N ASP A 209 24.39 -11.72 6.63
CA ASP A 209 23.83 -12.93 6.03
C ASP A 209 22.33 -12.76 5.77
N VAL A 210 21.99 -12.66 4.49
CA VAL A 210 20.62 -12.57 3.99
C VAL A 210 19.73 -13.72 4.49
N GLN A 211 20.25 -14.95 4.56
CA GLN A 211 19.48 -16.10 5.02
C GLN A 211 19.22 -16.03 6.52
N GLU A 212 20.19 -15.56 7.29
CA GLU A 212 20.01 -15.32 8.73
C GLU A 212 18.96 -14.22 8.98
N ALA A 213 19.05 -13.12 8.23
CA ALA A 213 18.10 -12.01 8.35
C ALA A 213 16.66 -12.45 8.05
N ASP A 214 16.45 -13.20 6.96
CA ASP A 214 15.14 -13.74 6.61
C ASP A 214 14.65 -14.79 7.63
N ALA A 215 15.54 -15.63 8.16
CA ALA A 215 15.20 -16.60 9.19
C ALA A 215 14.71 -15.91 10.48
N LYS A 216 15.37 -14.84 10.94
CA LYS A 216 14.91 -14.06 12.09
C LYS A 216 13.56 -13.40 11.84
N THR A 217 13.35 -12.82 10.65
CA THR A 217 12.05 -12.26 10.23
C THR A 217 10.96 -13.33 10.29
N LEU A 218 11.22 -14.52 9.77
CA LEU A 218 10.26 -15.62 9.76
C LEU A 218 9.95 -16.12 11.17
N ILE A 219 10.95 -16.29 12.03
CA ILE A 219 10.78 -16.69 13.43
C ILE A 219 9.90 -15.66 14.17
N CYS A 220 10.18 -14.37 14.01
CA CYS A 220 9.36 -13.29 14.58
C CYS A 220 7.91 -13.37 14.07
N LEU A 221 7.71 -13.54 12.76
CA LEU A 221 6.38 -13.67 12.16
C LEU A 221 5.61 -14.88 12.72
N LEU A 222 6.28 -16.02 12.91
CA LEU A 222 5.68 -17.22 13.50
C LEU A 222 5.27 -16.99 14.95
N HIS A 223 6.10 -16.31 15.75
CA HIS A 223 5.74 -15.94 17.12
C HIS A 223 4.52 -15.01 17.16
N LEU A 224 4.47 -13.98 16.32
CA LEU A 224 3.34 -13.05 16.25
C LEU A 224 2.05 -13.76 15.82
N ARG A 225 2.11 -14.67 14.83
CA ARG A 225 0.96 -15.49 14.44
C ARG A 225 0.48 -16.39 15.56
N ASN A 226 1.40 -16.99 16.33
CA ASN A 226 1.01 -17.79 17.48
C ASN A 226 0.37 -16.94 18.60
N ILE A 227 0.88 -15.75 18.87
CA ILE A 227 0.29 -14.81 19.83
C ILE A 227 -1.11 -14.39 19.38
N SER A 228 -1.28 -14.07 18.09
CA SER A 228 -2.58 -13.74 17.46
C SER A 228 -3.61 -14.85 17.70
N GLN A 229 -3.23 -16.12 17.46
CA GLN A 229 -4.08 -17.28 17.68
C GLN A 229 -4.46 -17.45 19.16
N ILE A 230 -3.50 -17.34 20.08
CA ILE A 230 -3.74 -17.51 21.52
C ILE A 230 -4.62 -16.41 22.08
N LYS A 231 -4.38 -15.16 21.68
CA LYS A 231 -5.15 -13.99 22.14
C LYS A 231 -6.47 -13.78 21.38
N ASN A 232 -6.71 -14.55 20.30
CA ASN A 232 -7.86 -14.42 19.40
C ASN A 232 -8.01 -12.98 18.86
N VAL A 233 -6.91 -12.42 18.37
CA VAL A 233 -6.86 -11.08 17.76
C VAL A 233 -6.19 -11.20 16.39
N ASP A 234 -6.83 -10.69 15.35
CA ASP A 234 -6.23 -10.59 14.03
C ASP A 234 -5.35 -9.35 13.93
N PHE A 235 -4.06 -9.55 13.65
CA PHE A 235 -3.10 -8.47 13.43
C PHE A 235 -2.97 -8.16 11.94
N SER A 236 -2.94 -6.88 11.56
CA SER A 236 -2.42 -6.49 10.25
C SER A 236 -0.89 -6.56 10.31
N ILE A 237 -0.31 -7.63 9.74
CA ILE A 237 1.15 -7.84 9.70
C ILE A 237 1.65 -7.70 8.27
N VAL A 238 2.62 -6.82 8.06
CA VAL A 238 3.38 -6.72 6.81
C VAL A 238 4.84 -7.06 7.11
N SER A 239 5.40 -8.06 6.43
CA SER A 239 6.80 -8.47 6.59
C SER A 239 7.60 -8.21 5.32
N GLU A 240 8.81 -7.71 5.49
CA GLU A 240 9.80 -7.58 4.43
C GLU A 240 10.80 -8.74 4.50
N MET A 241 11.03 -9.41 3.37
CA MET A 241 12.04 -10.45 3.21
C MET A 241 12.94 -10.11 2.02
N ILE A 242 14.23 -10.41 2.17
CA ILE A 242 15.26 -10.06 1.20
C ILE A 242 15.26 -11.09 0.06
N ASP A 243 15.23 -12.38 0.37
CA ASP A 243 15.21 -13.44 -0.64
C ASP A 243 13.77 -13.74 -1.09
N ILE A 244 13.54 -13.67 -2.41
CA ILE A 244 12.24 -13.97 -3.01
C ILE A 244 11.81 -15.43 -2.80
N ARG A 245 12.77 -16.35 -2.58
CA ARG A 245 12.48 -17.77 -2.30
C ARG A 245 11.91 -18.00 -0.91
N ASN A 246 12.13 -17.04 -0.01
CA ASN A 246 11.65 -17.10 1.36
C ASN A 246 10.33 -16.34 1.56
N LYS A 247 9.84 -15.63 0.51
CA LYS A 247 8.54 -14.94 0.51
C LYS A 247 7.35 -15.89 0.49
#